data_AF-A0A2M8DRJ3-F1
#
_entry.id   AF-A0A2M8DRJ3-F1
#
_cell.length_a   1.000
_cell.length_b   1.000
_cell.length_c   1.000
_cell.angle_alpha   90.00
_cell.angle_beta   90.00
_cell.angle_gamma   90.00
#
_symmetry.space_group_name_H-M   'P 1'
#
loop_
_entity.id
_entity.type
_entity.pdbx_description
1 polymer ?
#
loop_
_entity_poly.entity_id
_entity_poly.type
_entity_poly.pdbx_seq_one_letter_code
_entity_poly.pdbx_strand_id
1 'polypeptide(L)'
;VVSIEGQTDIEIEITINNEIILADQNGVFSKEIYLSPGINTLEIVATKKHGRANKQIINIFRHTVQADINSATISYTIGSLGSPNN
;
A
#
# COMPACT_ATOMS: atom_id res chain seq x y z
N VAL A 1 0.51 2.94 0.96
CA VAL A 1 1.13 2.99 -0.39
C VAL A 1 2.58 2.58 -0.25
N VAL A 2 3.16 1.93 -1.25
CA VAL A 2 4.61 1.67 -1.33
C VAL A 2 5.14 2.22 -2.64
N SER A 3 6.34 2.80 -2.62
CA SER A 3 7.07 3.21 -3.82
C SER A 3 7.90 2.03 -4.31
N ILE A 4 7.74 1.66 -5.59
CA ILE A 4 8.61 0.71 -6.27
C ILE A 4 9.50 1.52 -7.20
N GLU A 5 10.79 1.48 -6.94
CA GLU A 5 11.82 2.18 -7.70
C GLU A 5 12.82 1.18 -8.25
N GLY A 6 13.32 1.47 -9.45
CA GLY A 6 14.33 0.63 -10.07
C GLY A 6 14.97 1.31 -11.27
N GLN A 7 16.01 0.66 -11.77
CA GLN A 7 16.72 1.06 -12.97
C GLN A 7 16.86 -0.12 -13.91
N THR A 8 16.70 0.15 -15.20
CA THR A 8 16.87 -0.81 -16.28
C THR A 8 17.79 -0.22 -17.36
N ASP A 9 18.19 -1.04 -18.32
CA ASP A 9 18.77 -0.51 -19.56
C ASP A 9 17.75 0.40 -20.25
N ILE A 10 18.22 1.35 -21.06
CA ILE A 10 17.34 2.13 -21.93
C ILE A 10 16.59 1.20 -22.91
N GLU A 11 15.37 1.61 -23.30
CA GLU A 11 14.51 0.87 -24.23
C GLU A 11 13.98 -0.49 -23.73
N ILE A 12 14.02 -0.73 -22.42
CA ILE A 12 13.36 -1.87 -21.79
C ILE A 12 11.89 -1.57 -21.53
N GLU A 13 11.01 -2.50 -21.92
CA GLU A 13 9.62 -2.46 -21.50
C GLU A 13 9.50 -3.08 -20.10
N ILE A 14 8.97 -2.31 -19.16
CA ILE A 14 8.74 -2.74 -17.78
C ILE A 14 7.25 -2.89 -17.56
N THR A 15 6.85 -3.98 -16.94
CA THR A 15 5.49 -4.13 -16.41
C THR A 15 5.51 -4.43 -14.93
N ILE A 16 4.59 -3.81 -14.18
CA ILE A 16 4.32 -4.13 -12.77
C ILE A 16 2.85 -4.54 -12.69
N ASN A 17 2.57 -5.77 -12.24
CA ASN A 17 1.21 -6.34 -12.24
C ASN A 17 0.52 -6.21 -13.60
N ASN A 18 1.26 -6.48 -14.68
CA ASN A 18 0.82 -6.35 -16.07
C ASN A 18 0.52 -4.91 -16.56
N GLU A 19 0.76 -3.89 -15.74
CA GLU A 19 0.67 -2.47 -16.16
C GLU A 19 2.04 -2.00 -16.69
N ILE A 20 2.06 -1.39 -17.87
CA ILE A 20 3.30 -0.84 -18.47
C ILE A 20 3.75 0.38 -17.67
N ILE A 21 5.04 0.38 -17.28
CA ILE A 21 5.71 1.47 -16.61
C ILE A 21 6.71 2.11 -17.57
N LEU A 22 6.65 3.44 -17.67
CA LEU A 22 7.61 4.22 -18.45
C LEU A 22 8.82 4.54 -17.58
N ALA A 23 10.00 4.15 -18.04
CA ALA A 23 11.26 4.61 -17.49
C ALA A 23 11.67 5.95 -18.13
N ASP A 24 12.50 6.72 -17.42
CA ASP A 24 13.08 7.96 -17.92
C ASP A 24 14.24 7.71 -18.90
N GLN A 25 14.91 8.79 -19.34
CA GLN A 25 16.05 8.73 -20.27
C GLN A 25 17.28 8.00 -19.70
N ASN A 26 17.33 7.79 -18.38
CA ASN A 26 18.38 7.06 -17.69
C ASN A 26 17.96 5.61 -17.35
N GLY A 27 16.77 5.20 -17.81
CA GLY A 27 16.19 3.89 -17.51
C GLY A 27 15.66 3.76 -16.07
N VAL A 28 15.49 4.88 -15.36
CA VAL A 28 14.96 4.92 -13.99
C VAL A 28 13.45 4.98 -14.03
N PHE A 29 12.79 4.19 -13.19
CA PHE A 29 11.34 4.20 -13.04
C PHE A 29 10.93 4.26 -11.58
N SER A 30 9.76 4.84 -11.33
CA SER A 30 9.10 4.85 -10.02
C SER A 30 7.60 4.67 -10.21
N LYS A 31 6.99 3.82 -9.37
CA LYS A 31 5.54 3.60 -9.36
C LYS A 31 5.04 3.43 -7.93
N GLU A 32 4.01 4.19 -7.58
CA GLU A 32 3.28 3.98 -6.34
C GLU A 32 2.26 2.85 -6.47
N ILE A 33 2.31 1.91 -5.51
CA ILE A 33 1.37 0.79 -5.43
C ILE A 33 0.55 0.88 -4.15
N TYR A 34 -0.77 0.81 -4.32
CA TYR A 34 -1.72 0.75 -3.23
C TYR A 34 -1.90 -0.70 -2.80
N LEU A 35 -1.36 -1.04 -1.63
CA LEU A 35 -1.49 -2.37 -1.05
C LEU A 35 -2.84 -2.54 -0.38
N SER A 36 -3.48 -3.68 -0.60
CA SER A 36 -4.62 -4.13 0.21
C SER A 36 -4.13 -4.74 1.53
N PRO A 37 -4.92 -4.71 2.62
CA PRO A 37 -4.61 -5.49 3.81
C PRO A 37 -4.39 -6.98 3.45
N GLY A 38 -3.39 -7.61 4.07
CA GLY A 38 -2.98 -8.98 3.76
C GLY A 38 -1.77 -9.08 2.82
N ILE A 39 -1.62 -10.23 2.17
CA ILE A 39 -0.52 -10.50 1.23
C ILE A 39 -0.85 -9.88 -0.13
N ASN A 40 0.09 -9.09 -0.66
CA ASN A 40 0.07 -8.53 -2.00
C ASN A 40 1.26 -9.11 -2.76
N THR A 41 1.00 -9.79 -3.87
CA THR A 41 2.05 -10.32 -4.75
C THR A 41 2.23 -9.35 -5.91
N LEU A 42 3.44 -8.81 -6.04
CA LEU A 42 3.84 -7.95 -7.14
C LEU A 42 4.67 -8.75 -8.13
N GLU A 43 4.28 -8.71 -9.38
CA GLU A 43 5.06 -9.26 -10.49
C GLU A 43 5.68 -8.11 -11.28
N ILE A 44 7.01 -8.11 -11.38
CA ILE A 44 7.78 -7.14 -12.14
C ILE A 44 8.44 -7.88 -13.30
N VAL A 45 8.16 -7.46 -14.53
CA VAL A 45 8.74 -8.05 -15.74
C VAL A 45 9.45 -6.98 -16.54
N ALA A 46 10.72 -7.23 -16.87
CA ALA A 46 11.52 -6.39 -17.74
C ALA A 46 11.83 -7.14 -19.04
N THR A 47 11.37 -6.61 -20.17
CA THR A 47 11.46 -7.27 -21.48
C THR A 47 12.32 -6.45 -22.44
N LYS A 48 13.36 -7.10 -22.99
CA LYS A 48 14.15 -6.56 -24.10
C LYS A 48 13.39 -6.75 -25.42
N LYS A 49 13.34 -5.73 -26.28
CA LYS A 49 12.66 -5.73 -27.60
C LYS A 49 12.98 -6.96 -28.48
N HIS A 50 14.18 -7.50 -28.37
CA HIS A 50 14.64 -8.67 -29.13
C HIS A 50 15.24 -9.76 -28.24
N GLY A 51 14.90 -9.76 -26.95
CA GLY A 51 15.62 -10.56 -25.96
C GLY A 51 14.71 -11.31 -25.00
N ARG A 52 15.35 -11.90 -23.99
CA ARG A 52 14.67 -12.59 -22.91
C ARG A 52 14.04 -11.58 -21.96
N ALA A 53 12.88 -11.95 -21.41
CA ALA A 53 12.29 -11.25 -20.29
C ALA A 53 12.92 -11.73 -18.97
N ASN A 54 13.13 -10.80 -18.04
CA ASN A 54 13.46 -11.10 -16.66
C ASN A 54 12.23 -10.86 -15.79
N LYS A 55 11.93 -11.78 -14.87
CA LYS A 55 10.75 -11.73 -14.00
C LYS A 55 11.20 -11.78 -12.55
N GLN A 56 10.69 -10.86 -11.75
CA GLN A 56 10.87 -10.81 -10.31
C GLN A 56 9.51 -10.77 -9.62
N ILE A 57 9.35 -11.61 -8.58
CA ILE A 57 8.14 -11.69 -7.78
C ILE A 57 8.46 -11.19 -6.37
N ILE A 58 7.67 -10.25 -5.88
CA ILE A 58 7.83 -9.66 -4.55
C ILE A 58 6.52 -9.85 -3.78
N ASN A 59 6.60 -10.47 -2.61
CA ASN A 59 5.45 -10.62 -1.73
C ASN A 59 5.54 -9.59 -0.60
N ILE A 60 4.52 -8.74 -0.47
CA ILE A 60 4.44 -7.69 0.53
C ILE A 60 3.21 -7.92 1.41
N PHE A 61 3.42 -8.08 2.71
CA PHE A 61 2.33 -8.19 3.67
C PHE A 61 2.01 -6.84 4.29
N ARG A 62 0.78 -6.36 4.10
CA ARG A 62 0.26 -5.15 4.77
C ARG A 62 -0.61 -5.57 5.95
N HIS A 63 -0.12 -5.31 7.16
CA HIS A 63 -0.94 -5.45 8.36
C HIS A 63 -1.91 -4.26 8.50
N THR A 64 -3.11 -4.50 9.02
CA THR A 64 -4.07 -3.44 9.38
C THR A 64 -4.61 -3.73 10.78
N VAL A 65 -4.50 -2.75 11.67
CA VAL A 65 -5.12 -2.80 13.00
C VAL A 65 -6.45 -2.07 12.89
N GLN A 66 -7.56 -2.77 13.12
CA GLN A 66 -8.85 -2.13 13.24
C GLN A 66 -8.93 -1.44 14.61
N ALA A 67 -9.37 -0.18 14.66
CA ALA A 67 -9.55 0.51 15.93
C ALA A 67 -10.72 -0.15 16.69
N ASP A 68 -10.44 -0.69 17.88
CA ASP A 68 -11.47 -1.18 18.79
C ASP A 68 -12.22 0.00 19.39
N ILE A 69 -13.37 0.36 18.82
CA ILE A 69 -14.24 1.48 19.26
C ILE A 69 -14.97 1.22 20.60
N ASN A 70 -14.60 0.18 21.35
CA ASN A 70 -15.38 -0.31 22.51
C ASN A 70 -14.88 0.20 23.87
N SER A 71 -14.03 1.21 23.95
CA SER A 71 -13.46 1.71 25.23
C SER A 71 -13.81 3.17 25.57
N ALA A 72 -14.82 3.77 24.93
CA ALA A 72 -15.33 5.08 25.32
C ALA A 72 -16.50 4.96 26.30
N THR A 73 -16.22 4.69 27.57
CA THR A 73 -17.22 4.86 28.64
C THR A 73 -17.27 6.34 29.02
N ILE A 74 -18.32 7.05 28.61
CA ILE A 74 -18.61 8.39 29.14
C ILE A 74 -19.42 8.19 30.43
N SER A 75 -18.77 8.37 31.59
CA SER A 75 -19.47 8.44 32.87
C SER A 75 -19.95 9.87 33.12
N TYR A 76 -21.26 10.11 33.16
CA TYR A 76 -21.85 11.36 33.65
C TYR A 76 -22.65 11.09 34.93
N THR A 77 -22.28 11.72 36.04
CA THR A 77 -23.07 11.70 37.28
C THR A 77 -23.99 12.91 37.26
N ILE A 78 -25.30 12.70 37.12
CA ILE A 78 -26.28 13.75 37.40
C ILE A 78 -26.33 13.89 38.92
N GLY A 79 -25.69 14.92 39.45
CA GLY A 79 -25.86 15.30 40.85
C GLY A 79 -27.36 15.51 41.12
N SER A 80 -27.90 14.76 42.07
CA SER A 80 -29.27 14.83 42.55
C SER A 80 -29.70 16.28 42.82
N LEU A 81 -30.46 16.89 41.90
CA LEU A 81 -31.32 18.01 42.21
C LEU A 81 -32.59 17.44 42.86
N GLY A 82 -32.59 17.32 44.18
CA GLY A 82 -33.76 16.81 44.89
C GLY A 82 -33.55 16.59 46.38
N SER A 83 -33.69 17.66 47.16
CA SER A 83 -34.49 17.59 48.38
C SER A 83 -35.15 18.95 48.62
N PRO A 84 -36.31 19.26 48.00
CA PRO A 84 -37.29 20.05 48.71
C PRO A 84 -37.90 19.13 49.78
N ASN A 85 -38.09 19.65 51.00
CA ASN A 85 -38.86 19.16 52.16
C ASN A 85 -37.98 19.34 53.42
N ASN A 86 -38.32 20.13 54.44
CA ASN A 86 -39.54 20.82 54.85
C ASN A 86 -39.12 21.94 55.82
#